data_AF-A0AAD7VH04-F1
#
_entry.id   AF-A0AAD7VH04-F1
#
_cell.length_a   1.000
_cell.length_b   1.000
_cell.length_c   1.000
_cell.angle_alpha   90.00
_cell.angle_beta   90.00
_cell.angle_gamma   90.00
#
_symmetry.space_group_name_H-M   'P 1'
#
loop_
_entity.id
_entity.type
_entity.pdbx_description
1 polymer ?
#
loop_
_entity_poly.entity_id
_entity_poly.type
_entity_poly.pdbx_seq_one_letter_code
_entity_poly.pdbx_strand_id
1 'polypeptide(L)'
;MKQYKCLTKNSSLASVIFVLFYAGLDVGQYLWDFNIFVRDASPKEQMKWLSKRPEWKRMWGRDHFLVGGRIAWDFRRSLDDDSVWGTKLMLFLEGKNMTLLSIKSASFNNDLSIPYPTSFHPSSDVKVLQWQERMTREERPYLFSFAGALRPTSQDPLRTELIKQCQTSTTCKFLGCSPDNKVCDDPINVMKVLQSYVFDYWTRR
;
A
#
# COMPACT_ATOMS: atom_id res chain seq x y z
N MET A 1 -2.93 -8.76 -16.17
CA MET A 1 -4.33 -8.28 -16.25
C MET A 1 -4.94 -8.43 -17.66
N LYS A 2 -4.75 -9.55 -18.39
CA LYS A 2 -5.37 -9.77 -19.72
C LYS A 2 -6.26 -11.02 -19.80
N GLN A 3 -6.49 -11.68 -18.67
CA GLN A 3 -7.09 -13.02 -18.62
C GLN A 3 -8.56 -13.01 -18.19
N TYR A 4 -9.11 -11.84 -17.84
CA TYR A 4 -10.48 -11.73 -17.35
C TYR A 4 -11.46 -11.52 -18.52
N LYS A 5 -12.54 -12.30 -18.53
CA LYS A 5 -13.59 -12.25 -19.57
C LYS A 5 -14.29 -10.90 -19.66
N CYS A 6 -14.27 -10.10 -18.58
CA CYS A 6 -14.87 -8.77 -18.51
C CYS A 6 -14.01 -7.66 -19.13
N LEU A 7 -12.83 -7.97 -19.67
CA LEU A 7 -11.98 -6.98 -20.33
C LEU A 7 -12.42 -6.76 -21.76
N THR A 8 -12.53 -5.49 -22.15
CA THR A 8 -12.81 -5.07 -23.53
C THR A 8 -11.69 -4.18 -24.04
N LYS A 9 -11.36 -4.31 -25.33
CA LYS A 9 -10.49 -3.37 -26.04
C LYS A 9 -11.25 -2.14 -26.54
N ASN A 10 -12.58 -2.23 -26.60
CA ASN A 10 -13.45 -1.13 -26.99
C ASN A 10 -13.87 -0.35 -25.74
N SER A 11 -13.29 0.83 -25.54
CA SER A 11 -13.54 1.68 -24.37
C SER A 11 -14.99 2.16 -24.28
N SER A 12 -15.72 2.27 -25.41
CA SER A 12 -17.14 2.63 -25.41
C SER A 12 -18.02 1.59 -24.71
N LEU A 13 -17.60 0.32 -24.68
CA LEU A 13 -18.31 -0.77 -23.98
C LEU A 13 -17.86 -0.94 -22.52
N ALA A 14 -16.77 -0.29 -22.10
CA ALA A 14 -16.23 -0.46 -20.76
C ALA A 14 -17.08 0.29 -19.72
N SER A 15 -17.50 -0.39 -18.64
CA SER A 15 -18.19 0.28 -17.53
C SER A 15 -17.24 1.05 -16.60
N VAL A 16 -15.98 0.61 -16.53
CA VAL A 16 -14.91 1.22 -15.73
C VAL A 16 -13.60 1.19 -16.52
N ILE A 17 -12.72 2.16 -16.25
CA ILE A 17 -11.48 2.38 -17.00
C ILE A 17 -10.31 2.37 -16.02
N PHE A 18 -9.41 1.42 -16.21
CA PHE A 18 -8.18 1.37 -15.43
C PHE A 18 -7.16 2.37 -15.98
N VAL A 19 -6.67 3.26 -15.11
CA VAL A 19 -5.59 4.20 -15.42
C VAL A 19 -4.26 3.54 -15.12
N LEU A 20 -3.50 3.23 -16.16
CA LEU A 20 -2.16 2.65 -16.03
C LEU A 20 -1.17 3.74 -15.61
N PHE A 21 -1.07 3.97 -14.30
CA PHE A 21 -0.09 4.86 -13.70
C PHE A 21 0.44 4.21 -12.41
N TYR A 22 1.74 3.91 -12.37
CA TYR A 22 2.38 3.27 -11.24
C TYR A 22 2.68 4.29 -10.12
N ALA A 23 1.63 4.87 -9.56
CA ALA A 23 1.71 6.00 -8.63
C ALA A 23 2.68 5.74 -7.46
N GLY A 24 2.66 4.53 -6.88
CA GLY A 24 3.54 4.14 -5.78
C GLY A 24 5.03 4.07 -6.14
N LEU A 25 5.34 3.66 -7.37
CA LEU A 25 6.72 3.64 -7.88
C LEU A 25 7.17 5.06 -8.24
N ASP A 26 6.29 5.85 -8.84
CA ASP A 26 6.54 7.25 -9.18
C ASP A 26 6.85 8.08 -7.93
N VAL A 27 5.95 8.09 -6.94
CA VAL A 27 6.20 8.80 -5.68
C VAL A 27 7.41 8.25 -4.93
N GLY A 28 7.61 6.92 -4.95
CA GLY A 28 8.70 6.26 -4.23
C GLY A 28 10.09 6.74 -4.63
N GLN A 29 10.27 7.25 -5.84
CA GLN A 29 11.54 7.80 -6.32
C GLN A 29 11.85 9.19 -5.73
N TYR A 30 10.83 9.94 -5.33
CA TYR A 30 10.96 11.37 -5.02
C TYR A 30 10.50 11.77 -3.60
N LEU A 31 10.02 10.81 -2.79
CA LEU A 31 9.29 11.10 -1.55
C LEU A 31 10.14 11.72 -0.43
N TRP A 32 11.46 11.44 -0.39
CA TRP A 32 12.34 11.86 0.71
C TRP A 32 13.07 13.18 0.40
N ASP A 33 14.00 13.17 -0.55
CA ASP A 33 14.99 14.26 -0.68
C ASP A 33 14.74 15.20 -1.87
N PHE A 34 13.53 15.21 -2.42
CA PHE A 34 13.16 16.06 -3.56
C PHE A 34 12.11 17.09 -3.19
N ASN A 35 12.13 18.24 -3.88
CA ASN A 35 11.13 19.28 -3.72
C ASN A 35 9.75 18.87 -4.30
N ILE A 36 8.70 19.59 -3.92
CA ILE A 36 7.33 19.32 -4.35
C ILE A 36 7.13 19.43 -5.86
N PHE A 37 7.93 20.23 -6.56
CA PHE A 37 7.84 20.37 -8.02
C PHE A 37 8.23 19.07 -8.72
N VAL A 38 9.30 18.41 -8.27
CA VAL A 38 9.72 17.11 -8.80
C VAL A 38 8.71 16.04 -8.41
N ARG A 39 8.28 16.01 -7.14
CA ARG A 39 7.27 15.04 -6.64
C ARG A 39 5.95 15.09 -7.41
N ASP A 40 5.52 16.28 -7.85
CA ASP A 40 4.25 16.48 -8.55
C ASP A 40 4.35 16.47 -10.09
N ALA A 41 5.55 16.41 -10.66
CA ALA A 41 5.77 16.53 -12.10
C ALA A 41 5.03 15.45 -12.92
N SER A 42 5.38 14.16 -12.74
CA SER A 42 4.71 13.06 -13.46
C SER A 42 3.22 12.97 -13.15
N PRO A 43 2.77 13.09 -11.88
CA PRO A 43 1.34 13.14 -11.55
C PRO A 43 0.59 14.23 -12.32
N LYS A 44 1.15 15.43 -12.43
CA LYS A 44 0.53 16.56 -13.13
C LYS A 44 0.47 16.33 -14.64
N GLU A 45 1.52 15.77 -15.24
CA GLU A 45 1.52 15.42 -16.66
C GLU A 45 0.51 14.31 -16.97
N GLN A 46 0.45 13.28 -16.12
CA GLN A 46 -0.51 12.19 -16.23
C GLN A 46 -1.95 12.72 -16.22
N MET A 47 -2.30 13.63 -15.30
CA MET A 47 -3.64 14.20 -15.24
C MET A 47 -3.97 15.04 -16.47
N LYS A 48 -3.04 15.89 -16.93
CA LYS A 48 -3.20 16.68 -18.17
C LYS A 48 -3.38 15.82 -19.41
N TRP A 49 -2.68 14.68 -19.47
CA TRP A 49 -2.81 13.72 -20.56
C TRP A 49 -4.14 12.99 -20.51
N LEU A 50 -4.57 12.59 -19.31
CA LEU A 50 -5.77 11.81 -19.09
C LEU A 50 -7.03 12.62 -19.38
N SER A 51 -7.10 13.89 -18.94
CA SER A 51 -8.27 14.76 -19.18
C SER A 51 -8.53 15.07 -20.65
N LYS A 52 -7.54 14.87 -21.52
CA LYS A 52 -7.68 15.04 -22.98
C LYS A 52 -8.24 13.79 -23.68
N ARG A 53 -8.32 12.65 -23.00
CA ARG A 53 -8.80 11.40 -23.59
C ARG A 53 -10.31 11.44 -23.82
N PRO A 54 -10.82 10.88 -24.94
CA PRO A 54 -12.26 10.83 -25.19
C PRO A 54 -12.99 10.03 -24.10
N GLU A 55 -12.35 8.98 -23.57
CA GLU A 55 -12.84 8.18 -22.45
C GLU A 55 -13.14 9.02 -21.22
N TRP A 56 -12.26 9.97 -20.90
CA TRP A 56 -12.41 10.86 -19.75
C TRP A 56 -13.69 11.69 -19.82
N LYS A 57 -14.03 12.19 -21.01
CA LYS A 57 -15.18 13.08 -21.24
C LYS A 57 -16.52 12.40 -21.01
N ARG A 58 -16.58 11.07 -21.04
CA ARG A 58 -17.82 10.30 -20.88
C ARG A 58 -18.45 10.50 -19.49
N MET A 59 -17.63 10.39 -18.44
CA MET A 59 -18.07 10.52 -17.04
C MET A 59 -17.17 11.45 -16.21
N TRP A 60 -16.39 12.29 -16.88
CA TRP A 60 -15.48 13.25 -16.26
C TRP A 60 -14.50 12.61 -15.25
N GLY A 61 -14.07 11.38 -15.51
CA GLY A 61 -13.17 10.61 -14.65
C GLY A 61 -13.81 9.74 -13.59
N ARG A 62 -15.13 9.80 -13.38
CA ARG A 62 -15.83 9.03 -12.32
C ARG A 62 -15.84 7.52 -12.53
N ASP A 63 -15.70 7.08 -13.78
CA ASP A 63 -15.50 5.69 -14.19
C ASP A 63 -14.03 5.26 -14.20
N HIS A 64 -13.10 6.15 -13.85
CA HIS A 64 -11.68 5.86 -13.86
C HIS A 64 -11.18 5.47 -12.47
N PHE A 65 -10.31 4.48 -12.43
CA PHE A 65 -9.64 4.08 -11.19
C PHE A 65 -8.16 3.75 -11.43
N LEU A 66 -7.35 3.91 -10.38
CA LEU A 66 -5.92 3.54 -10.40
C LEU A 66 -5.53 2.78 -9.14
N VAL A 67 -4.48 1.96 -9.25
CA VAL A 67 -3.90 1.25 -8.11
C VAL A 67 -2.68 2.03 -7.62
N GLY A 68 -2.76 2.56 -6.40
CA GLY A 68 -1.71 3.37 -5.80
C GLY A 68 -0.47 2.57 -5.40
N GLY A 69 -0.64 1.31 -4.99
CA GLY A 69 0.47 0.47 -4.49
C GLY A 69 1.11 0.96 -3.18
N ARG A 70 0.58 2.03 -2.58
CA ARG A 70 0.98 2.63 -1.31
C ARG A 70 -0.25 3.13 -0.54
N ILE A 71 -0.04 3.74 0.62
CA ILE A 71 -1.13 4.32 1.42
C ILE A 71 -1.68 5.59 0.76
N ALA A 72 -2.97 5.89 0.93
CA ALA A 72 -3.60 7.05 0.29
C ALA A 72 -2.96 8.40 0.66
N TRP A 73 -2.36 8.50 1.85
CA TRP A 73 -1.64 9.69 2.32
C TRP A 73 -0.46 10.09 1.43
N ASP A 74 0.18 9.14 0.74
CA ASP A 74 1.30 9.42 -0.16
C ASP A 74 0.87 10.24 -1.39
N PHE A 75 -0.44 10.33 -1.65
CA PHE A 75 -1.03 10.96 -2.84
C PHE A 75 -1.91 12.17 -2.52
N ARG A 76 -1.92 12.62 -1.26
CA ARG A 76 -2.84 13.66 -0.75
C ARG A 76 -2.14 14.75 0.08
N ARG A 77 -1.00 15.24 -0.38
CA ARG A 77 -0.30 16.36 0.26
C ARG A 77 -1.14 17.64 0.20
N SER A 78 -1.56 18.15 1.36
CA SER A 78 -2.46 19.31 1.46
C SER A 78 -1.79 20.67 1.27
N LEU A 79 -0.51 20.82 1.66
CA LEU A 79 0.22 22.09 1.67
C LEU A 79 1.35 22.09 0.63
N ASP A 80 1.61 23.24 0.01
CA ASP A 80 2.76 23.45 -0.89
C ASP A 80 4.02 23.81 -0.13
N ASP A 81 4.56 22.79 0.55
CA ASP A 81 5.77 22.88 1.34
C ASP A 81 6.58 21.58 1.14
N ASP A 82 7.88 21.73 0.86
CA ASP A 82 8.83 20.62 0.62
C ASP A 82 8.95 19.67 1.83
N SER A 83 8.71 20.18 3.03
CA SER A 83 8.70 19.41 4.28
C SER A 83 7.48 18.50 4.43
N VAL A 84 6.40 18.74 3.68
CA VAL A 84 5.15 17.99 3.81
C VAL A 84 5.18 16.74 2.92
N TRP A 85 4.75 15.62 3.50
CA TRP A 85 4.80 14.31 2.88
C TRP A 85 3.86 14.14 1.68
N GLY A 86 4.34 13.46 0.63
CA GLY A 86 3.52 12.97 -0.47
C GLY A 86 3.41 13.90 -1.70
N THR A 87 2.58 13.46 -2.65
CA THR A 87 2.25 14.18 -3.89
C THR A 87 0.84 14.77 -3.83
N LYS A 88 0.50 15.63 -4.80
CA LYS A 88 -0.86 16.13 -5.03
C LYS A 88 -1.70 15.30 -6.00
N LEU A 89 -1.25 14.09 -6.38
CA LEU A 89 -1.90 13.25 -7.40
C LEU A 89 -3.42 13.17 -7.26
N MET A 90 -3.93 12.88 -6.06
CA MET A 90 -5.37 12.74 -5.79
C MET A 90 -6.06 14.05 -5.39
N LEU A 91 -5.32 15.15 -5.31
CA LEU A 91 -5.83 16.49 -5.00
C LEU A 91 -5.89 17.41 -6.23
N PHE A 92 -5.28 17.01 -7.36
CA PHE A 92 -5.57 17.61 -8.66
C PHE A 92 -7.04 17.43 -9.04
N LEU A 93 -7.56 18.32 -9.90
CA LEU A 93 -8.96 18.32 -10.32
C LEU A 93 -9.36 16.96 -10.91
N GLU A 94 -8.51 16.40 -11.77
CA GLU A 94 -8.72 15.07 -12.34
C GLU A 94 -8.64 13.97 -11.27
N GLY A 95 -7.63 14.01 -10.40
CA GLY A 95 -7.45 13.05 -9.32
C GLY A 95 -8.68 12.93 -8.42
N LYS A 96 -9.30 14.07 -8.06
CA LYS A 96 -10.51 14.12 -7.23
C LYS A 96 -11.73 13.41 -7.84
N ASN A 97 -11.78 13.29 -9.16
CA ASN A 97 -12.89 12.64 -9.85
C ASN A 97 -12.69 11.13 -10.03
N MET A 98 -11.48 10.61 -9.85
CA MET A 98 -11.17 9.18 -10.00
C MET A 98 -11.19 8.44 -8.68
N THR A 99 -11.29 7.11 -8.74
CA THR A 99 -11.15 6.24 -7.56
C THR A 99 -9.71 5.75 -7.40
N LEU A 100 -9.13 5.93 -6.21
CA LEU A 100 -7.85 5.35 -5.84
C LEU A 100 -8.03 4.02 -5.10
N LEU A 101 -7.46 2.95 -5.62
CA LEU A 101 -7.26 1.70 -4.87
C LEU A 101 -5.92 1.80 -4.12
N SER A 102 -5.97 2.00 -2.81
CA SER A 102 -4.79 2.20 -1.95
C SER A 102 -4.66 1.09 -0.91
N ILE A 103 -3.47 0.89 -0.37
CA ILE A 103 -3.25 -0.11 0.69
C ILE A 103 -3.99 0.27 1.98
N LYS A 104 -4.08 1.57 2.25
CA LYS A 104 -4.79 2.14 3.40
C LYS A 104 -5.46 3.42 2.96
N SER A 105 -6.79 3.45 3.10
CA SER A 105 -7.58 4.64 2.84
C SER A 105 -7.26 5.77 3.82
N ALA A 106 -7.36 7.01 3.32
CA ALA A 106 -7.27 8.24 4.08
C ALA A 106 -8.66 8.80 4.45
N SER A 107 -9.72 7.97 4.37
CA SER A 107 -11.11 8.32 4.68
C SER A 107 -11.69 9.43 3.79
N PHE A 108 -11.26 9.51 2.52
CA PHE A 108 -11.91 10.36 1.53
C PHE A 108 -13.01 9.57 0.80
N ASN A 109 -13.83 10.27 0.02
CA ASN A 109 -14.96 9.67 -0.70
C ASN A 109 -14.55 8.91 -1.98
N ASN A 110 -13.31 9.01 -2.41
CA ASN A 110 -12.82 8.47 -3.69
C ASN A 110 -11.57 7.59 -3.52
N ASP A 111 -11.38 6.98 -2.36
CA ASP A 111 -10.36 5.96 -2.15
C ASP A 111 -10.91 4.70 -1.47
N LEU A 112 -10.53 3.55 -2.01
CA LEU A 112 -10.90 2.23 -1.50
C LEU A 112 -9.64 1.53 -1.01
N SER A 113 -9.73 0.88 0.15
CA SER A 113 -8.62 0.08 0.67
C SER A 113 -8.60 -1.29 -0.02
N ILE A 114 -7.46 -1.67 -0.55
CA ILE A 114 -7.16 -3.04 -0.99
C ILE A 114 -6.15 -3.67 -0.02
N PRO A 115 -6.14 -5.01 0.12
CA PRO A 115 -5.19 -5.68 1.00
C PRO A 115 -3.74 -5.28 0.71
N TYR A 116 -2.91 -5.25 1.75
CA TYR A 116 -1.47 -5.06 1.60
C TYR A 116 -0.93 -6.07 0.57
N PRO A 117 -0.08 -5.65 -0.37
CA PRO A 117 0.71 -6.58 -1.16
C PRO A 117 1.52 -7.41 -0.17
N THR A 118 1.22 -8.70 -0.12
CA THR A 118 2.00 -9.67 0.63
C THR A 118 2.91 -10.39 -0.35
N SER A 119 3.99 -10.98 0.13
CA SER A 119 4.83 -11.88 -0.69
C SER A 119 4.13 -13.19 -1.06
N PHE A 120 2.85 -13.33 -0.70
CA PHE A 120 2.00 -14.43 -1.08
C PHE A 120 1.21 -14.07 -2.35
N HIS A 121 1.67 -14.58 -3.48
CA HIS A 121 1.07 -14.40 -4.81
C HIS A 121 0.67 -15.75 -5.42
N PRO A 122 -0.41 -16.38 -4.94
CA PRO A 122 -0.87 -17.65 -5.48
C PRO A 122 -1.30 -17.48 -6.94
N SER A 123 -0.83 -18.37 -7.81
CA SER A 123 -1.17 -18.36 -9.24
C SER A 123 -2.50 -19.07 -9.55
N SER A 124 -3.13 -19.70 -8.56
CA SER A 124 -4.38 -20.45 -8.68
C SER A 124 -5.05 -20.61 -7.32
N ASP A 125 -6.36 -20.87 -7.33
CA ASP A 125 -7.15 -21.12 -6.13
C ASP A 125 -6.66 -22.36 -5.36
N VAL A 126 -6.15 -23.38 -6.07
CA VAL A 126 -5.54 -24.56 -5.44
C VAL A 126 -4.36 -24.19 -4.53
N LYS A 127 -3.52 -23.22 -4.95
CA LYS A 127 -2.41 -22.74 -4.10
C LYS A 127 -2.90 -21.96 -2.89
N VAL A 128 -4.07 -21.30 -2.98
CA VAL A 128 -4.72 -20.66 -1.82
C VAL A 128 -5.17 -21.72 -0.82
N LEU A 129 -5.86 -22.76 -1.29
CA LEU A 129 -6.34 -23.87 -0.44
C LEU A 129 -5.17 -24.59 0.24
N GLN A 130 -4.13 -24.94 -0.50
CA GLN A 130 -2.92 -25.56 0.05
C GLN A 130 -2.26 -24.69 1.14
N TRP A 131 -2.23 -23.37 0.92
CA TRP A 131 -1.72 -22.45 1.92
C TRP A 131 -2.60 -22.43 3.17
N GLN A 132 -3.93 -22.36 3.03
CA GLN A 132 -4.86 -22.40 4.16
C GLN A 132 -4.70 -23.69 4.96
N GLU A 133 -4.67 -24.85 4.29
CA GLU A 133 -4.47 -26.16 4.93
C GLU A 133 -3.15 -26.23 5.70
N ARG A 134 -2.06 -25.70 5.13
CA ARG A 134 -0.78 -25.58 5.83
C ARG A 134 -0.93 -24.72 7.08
N MET A 135 -1.47 -23.51 6.96
CA MET A 135 -1.60 -22.56 8.07
C MET A 135 -2.49 -23.06 9.22
N THR A 136 -3.44 -23.96 8.93
CA THR A 136 -4.27 -24.64 9.95
C THR A 136 -3.50 -25.70 10.74
N ARG A 137 -2.44 -26.28 10.17
CA ARG A 137 -1.61 -27.32 10.81
C ARG A 137 -0.33 -26.78 11.44
N GLU A 138 0.03 -25.53 11.16
CA GLU A 138 1.22 -24.90 11.76
C GLU A 138 1.07 -24.76 13.27
N GLU A 139 2.10 -25.18 14.01
CA GLU A 139 2.20 -24.95 15.44
C GLU A 139 2.47 -23.46 15.71
N ARG A 140 1.71 -22.89 16.65
CA ARG A 140 1.79 -21.46 17.01
C ARG A 140 2.23 -21.32 18.47
N PRO A 141 3.55 -21.41 18.74
CA PRO A 141 4.06 -21.38 20.11
C PRO A 141 3.96 -19.98 20.75
N TYR A 142 3.75 -18.93 19.96
CA TYR A 142 3.66 -17.55 20.44
C TYR A 142 2.21 -17.05 20.43
N LEU A 143 1.83 -16.26 21.42
CA LEU A 143 0.52 -15.62 21.48
C LEU A 143 0.43 -14.45 20.49
N PHE A 144 1.50 -13.65 20.44
CA PHE A 144 1.64 -12.48 19.57
C PHE A 144 3.01 -12.48 18.89
N SER A 145 3.11 -11.74 17.78
CA SER A 145 4.41 -11.40 17.20
C SER A 145 4.51 -9.91 16.91
N PHE A 146 5.72 -9.39 16.93
CA PHE A 146 5.99 -8.01 16.59
C PHE A 146 7.15 -7.95 15.60
N ALA A 147 6.87 -7.60 14.35
CA ALA A 147 7.88 -7.34 13.33
C ALA A 147 8.03 -5.83 13.13
N GLY A 148 9.16 -5.27 13.53
CA GLY A 148 9.37 -3.83 13.39
C GLY A 148 10.62 -3.28 14.05
N ALA A 149 10.82 -1.98 13.84
CA ALA A 149 11.88 -1.19 14.44
C ALA A 149 11.31 -0.17 15.44
N LEU A 150 12.15 0.30 16.34
CA LEU A 150 11.96 1.62 16.94
C LEU A 150 12.07 2.69 15.84
N ARG A 151 11.35 3.79 16.00
CA ARG A 151 11.48 4.94 15.10
C ARG A 151 12.45 5.92 15.74
N PRO A 152 13.64 6.17 15.16
CA PRO A 152 14.69 6.99 15.80
C PRO A 152 14.24 8.42 16.12
N THR A 153 13.33 8.96 15.32
CA THR A 153 12.90 10.36 15.37
C THR A 153 11.50 10.57 15.95
N SER A 154 10.74 9.50 16.25
CA SER A 154 9.40 9.64 16.83
C SER A 154 9.37 9.14 18.26
N GLN A 155 8.98 10.01 19.18
CA GLN A 155 8.53 9.62 20.52
C GLN A 155 7.17 8.93 20.40
N ASP A 156 7.12 7.72 19.86
CA ASP A 156 5.94 6.85 19.94
C ASP A 156 6.10 5.97 21.18
N PRO A 157 5.63 6.44 22.36
CA PRO A 157 5.81 5.72 23.61
C PRO A 157 5.10 4.37 23.56
N LEU A 158 3.99 4.27 22.84
CA LEU A 158 3.22 3.04 22.71
C LEU A 158 4.03 1.99 21.93
N ARG A 159 4.56 2.35 20.76
CA ARG A 159 5.38 1.41 19.97
C ARG A 159 6.62 0.95 20.73
N THR A 160 7.27 1.88 21.42
CA THR A 160 8.46 1.58 22.25
C THR A 160 8.11 0.61 23.37
N GLU A 161 7.02 0.86 24.08
CA GLU A 161 6.57 0.01 25.18
C GLU A 161 6.10 -1.36 24.68
N LEU A 162 5.40 -1.44 23.54
CA LEU A 162 5.00 -2.72 22.92
C LEU A 162 6.21 -3.58 22.52
N ILE A 163 7.25 -2.96 21.94
CA ILE A 163 8.50 -3.67 21.62
C ILE A 163 9.16 -4.19 22.89
N LYS A 164 9.27 -3.34 23.92
CA LYS A 164 9.87 -3.72 25.20
C LYS A 164 9.11 -4.89 25.85
N GLN A 165 7.79 -4.80 25.94
CA GLN A 165 6.94 -5.86 26.48
C GLN A 165 7.09 -7.17 25.69
N CYS A 166 7.13 -7.10 24.35
CA CYS A 166 7.34 -8.27 23.52
C CYS A 166 8.71 -8.92 23.76
N GLN A 167 9.78 -8.11 23.86
CA GLN A 167 11.13 -8.61 24.12
C GLN A 167 11.28 -9.25 25.50
N THR A 168 10.51 -8.79 26.51
CA THR A 168 10.52 -9.36 27.86
C THR A 168 9.60 -10.56 28.05
N SER A 169 8.69 -10.82 27.10
CA SER A 169 7.69 -11.89 27.22
C SER A 169 8.16 -13.18 26.52
N THR A 170 7.96 -14.32 27.18
CA THR A 170 8.19 -15.64 26.55
C THR A 170 7.09 -16.01 25.55
N THR A 171 5.95 -15.33 25.59
CA THR A 171 4.80 -15.59 24.70
C THR A 171 4.78 -14.70 23.46
N CYS A 172 5.78 -13.81 23.29
CA CYS A 172 5.87 -12.93 22.13
C CYS A 172 7.10 -13.23 21.27
N LYS A 173 6.93 -13.25 19.94
CA LYS A 173 8.05 -13.31 19.00
C LYS A 173 8.38 -11.94 18.44
N PHE A 174 9.52 -11.39 18.86
CA PHE A 174 10.04 -10.14 18.29
C PHE A 174 10.94 -10.41 17.06
N LEU A 175 10.68 -9.69 15.97
CA LEU A 175 11.53 -9.60 14.78
C LEU A 175 11.98 -8.15 14.60
N GLY A 176 13.22 -7.87 15.02
CA GLY A 176 13.81 -6.54 14.92
C GLY A 176 14.13 -6.18 13.47
N CYS A 177 13.39 -5.22 12.92
CA CYS A 177 13.73 -4.59 11.66
C CYS A 177 14.67 -3.40 11.93
N SER A 178 15.70 -3.20 11.11
CA SER A 178 16.53 -1.99 11.18
C SER A 178 17.04 -1.66 9.77
N PRO A 179 17.32 -0.39 9.43
CA PRO A 179 18.05 -0.05 8.21
C PRO A 179 19.36 -0.85 8.07
N ASP A 180 20.04 -1.12 9.20
CA ASP A 180 21.29 -1.88 9.24
C ASP A 180 21.07 -3.39 9.25
N ASN A 181 19.84 -3.84 9.50
CA ASN A 181 19.47 -5.25 9.58
C ASN A 181 18.29 -5.57 8.64
N LYS A 182 18.65 -6.02 7.43
CA LYS A 182 17.73 -6.36 6.33
C LYS A 182 16.92 -7.65 6.56
N VAL A 183 16.90 -8.20 7.77
CA VAL A 183 16.12 -9.40 8.10
C VAL A 183 14.65 -9.25 7.71
N CYS A 184 14.07 -8.06 7.84
CA CYS A 184 12.68 -7.80 7.44
C CYS A 184 12.47 -7.50 5.95
N ASP A 185 13.56 -7.34 5.18
CA ASP A 185 13.49 -7.18 3.73
C ASP A 185 13.39 -8.54 3.04
N ASP A 186 13.84 -9.61 3.70
CA ASP A 186 13.58 -10.99 3.29
C ASP A 186 12.17 -11.41 3.74
N PRO A 187 11.24 -11.63 2.79
CA PRO A 187 9.88 -12.00 3.12
C PRO A 187 9.78 -13.34 3.84
N ILE A 188 10.75 -14.25 3.69
CA ILE A 188 10.74 -15.54 4.37
C ILE A 188 10.82 -15.35 5.89
N ASN A 189 11.64 -14.40 6.36
CA ASN A 189 11.81 -14.15 7.79
C ASN A 189 10.54 -13.57 8.41
N VAL A 190 9.92 -12.60 7.73
CA VAL A 190 8.65 -12.02 8.16
C VAL A 190 7.57 -13.09 8.18
N MET A 191 7.42 -13.88 7.10
CA MET A 191 6.42 -14.93 7.01
C MET A 191 6.59 -16.03 8.07
N LYS A 192 7.82 -16.44 8.39
CA LYS A 192 8.10 -17.41 9.47
C LYS A 192 7.58 -16.91 10.82
N VAL A 193 7.84 -15.64 11.13
CA VAL A 193 7.34 -15.02 12.36
C VAL A 193 5.82 -14.94 12.32
N LEU A 194 5.25 -14.54 11.17
CA LEU A 194 3.80 -14.41 11.06
C LEU A 194 3.04 -15.74 11.11
N GLN A 195 3.70 -16.84 10.75
CA GLN A 195 3.17 -18.20 10.86
C GLN A 195 3.12 -18.71 12.30
N SER A 196 3.97 -18.17 13.18
CA SER A 196 4.25 -18.72 14.51
C SER A 196 3.38 -18.17 15.65
N TYR A 197 2.45 -17.24 15.38
CA TYR A 197 1.62 -16.59 16.41
C TYR A 197 0.12 -16.91 16.31
N VAL A 198 -0.62 -16.77 17.42
CA VAL A 198 -2.06 -17.03 17.50
C VAL A 198 -2.92 -15.81 17.12
N PHE A 199 -2.61 -14.61 17.63
CA PHE A 199 -3.40 -13.38 17.39
C PHE A 199 -2.63 -12.31 16.60
N ASP A 200 -3.33 -11.69 15.64
CA ASP A 200 -2.77 -10.66 14.77
C ASP A 200 -3.03 -9.25 15.32
N TYR A 201 -1.95 -8.48 15.56
CA TYR A 201 -2.03 -7.05 15.90
C TYR A 201 -1.03 -6.26 15.03
N TRP A 202 -1.49 -5.81 13.86
CA TRP A 202 -0.70 -4.94 12.99
C TRP A 202 -0.70 -3.50 13.52
N THR A 203 0.39 -3.10 14.18
CA THR A 203 0.63 -1.69 14.53
C THR A 203 1.55 -1.01 13.52
N ARG A 204 1.07 0.14 13.02
CA ARG A 204 1.57 0.93 11.87
C ARG A 204 3.09 1.14 11.85
N ARG A 205 3.73 0.91 10.70
CA ARG A 205 5.09 1.40 10.38
C ARG A 205 5.15 2.90 10.37
#